data_AF-A0A7W0VB09-F1
#
_entry.id   AF-A0A7W0VB09-F1
#
_cell.length_a   1.000
_cell.length_b   1.000
_cell.length_c   1.000
_cell.angle_alpha   90.00
_cell.angle_beta   90.00
_cell.angle_gamma   90.00
#
_symmetry.space_group_name_H-M   'P 1'
#
loop_
_entity.id
_entity.type
_entity.pdbx_description
1 polymer ?
#
loop_
_entity_poly.entity_id
_entity_poly.type
_entity_poly.pdbx_seq_one_letter_code
_entity_poly.pdbx_strand_id
1 'polypeptide(L)'
;MVETVRYLCVALLDGIQRLFLWESDDETDDRVALDEAGFLLCFPSEFAARAATQAESRPVSSEAPSVYDLDAIEAWCRSTATVTDCRRLLNAWNLFGDLPRNDNLCASADARNNSLYDKLFAGCNLPAMTPPGEEYVPMWTSAEIAALKRLLLLGLAEFRARLR
;
A
#
# COMPACT_ATOMS: atom_id res chain seq x y z
N MET A 1 11.56 -24.33 -5.62
CA MET A 1 12.23 -23.06 -5.28
C MET A 1 11.15 -22.01 -5.34
N VAL A 2 10.88 -21.34 -4.24
CA VAL A 2 9.87 -20.28 -4.19
C VAL A 2 10.44 -19.08 -4.92
N GLU A 3 9.79 -18.63 -5.99
CA GLU A 3 10.20 -17.46 -6.74
C GLU A 3 9.58 -16.23 -6.08
N THR A 4 10.28 -15.63 -5.11
CA THR A 4 9.85 -14.33 -4.58
C THR A 4 10.16 -13.24 -5.59
N VAL A 5 9.14 -12.52 -6.00
CA VAL A 5 9.27 -11.32 -6.83
C VAL A 5 9.38 -10.10 -5.91
N ARG A 6 10.32 -9.20 -6.22
CA ARG A 6 10.51 -7.93 -5.50
C ARG A 6 10.11 -6.77 -6.38
N TYR A 7 9.18 -5.96 -5.93
CA TYR A 7 8.74 -4.75 -6.61
C TYR A 7 9.41 -3.53 -5.98
N LEU A 8 9.89 -2.62 -6.84
CA LEU A 8 10.42 -1.34 -6.38
C LEU A 8 9.24 -0.38 -6.17
N CYS A 9 9.25 0.32 -5.05
CA CYS A 9 8.18 1.25 -4.67
C CYS A 9 8.76 2.57 -4.20
N VAL A 10 7.97 3.64 -4.32
CA VAL A 10 8.30 4.98 -3.83
C VAL A 10 7.19 5.44 -2.89
N ALA A 11 7.53 5.77 -1.66
CA ALA A 11 6.64 6.46 -0.74
C ALA A 11 7.00 7.95 -0.70
N LEU A 12 6.03 8.83 -0.99
CA LEU A 12 6.14 10.27 -0.72
C LEU A 12 5.42 10.56 0.60
N LEU A 13 6.18 10.90 1.64
CA LEU A 13 5.66 11.22 2.96
C LEU A 13 6.51 12.28 3.65
N ASP A 14 5.84 13.26 4.24
CA ASP A 14 6.42 14.45 4.87
C ASP A 14 7.28 15.26 3.87
N GLY A 15 6.87 15.27 2.59
CA GLY A 15 7.59 15.90 1.48
C GLY A 15 8.87 15.15 1.06
N ILE A 16 9.14 13.98 1.60
CA ILE A 16 10.35 13.19 1.35
C ILE A 16 9.99 11.93 0.57
N GLN A 17 10.68 11.71 -0.56
CA GLN A 17 10.59 10.46 -1.32
C GLN A 17 11.52 9.40 -0.74
N ARG A 18 10.99 8.20 -0.52
CA ARG A 18 11.74 7.04 -0.04
C ARG A 18 11.50 5.86 -0.97
N LEU A 19 12.58 5.31 -1.53
CA LEU A 19 12.54 4.09 -2.33
C LEU A 19 12.63 2.88 -1.40
N PHE A 20 11.74 1.90 -1.57
CA PHE A 20 11.69 0.68 -0.76
C PHE A 20 11.27 -0.52 -1.62
N LEU A 21 11.31 -1.73 -1.04
CA LEU A 21 10.94 -2.96 -1.72
C LEU A 21 9.66 -3.56 -1.12
N TRP A 22 8.81 -4.10 -1.99
CA TRP A 22 7.66 -4.94 -1.64
C TRP A 22 7.91 -6.34 -2.21
N GLU A 23 7.86 -7.34 -1.36
CA GLU A 23 8.08 -8.74 -1.72
C GLU A 23 6.74 -9.46 -1.86
N SER A 24 6.60 -10.23 -2.93
CA SER A 24 5.45 -11.10 -3.17
C SER A 24 5.97 -12.51 -3.48
N ASP A 25 5.40 -13.52 -2.84
CA ASP A 25 5.69 -14.92 -3.16
C ASP A 25 4.43 -15.80 -3.09
N ASP A 26 4.43 -16.92 -3.81
CA ASP A 26 3.25 -17.78 -3.94
C ASP A 26 2.93 -18.60 -2.66
N GLU A 27 3.80 -18.58 -1.65
CA GLU A 27 3.68 -19.42 -0.45
C GLU A 27 3.35 -18.63 0.83
N THR A 28 3.65 -17.34 0.87
CA THR A 28 3.45 -16.45 2.02
C THR A 28 2.78 -15.16 1.61
N ASP A 29 2.18 -14.47 2.59
CA ASP A 29 1.53 -13.19 2.31
C ASP A 29 2.55 -12.15 1.83
N ASP A 30 2.09 -11.30 0.91
CA ASP A 30 2.82 -10.13 0.42
C ASP A 30 3.31 -9.27 1.60
N ARG A 31 4.52 -8.74 1.48
CA ARG A 31 5.14 -7.97 2.57
C ARG A 31 6.06 -6.85 2.11
N VAL A 32 6.04 -5.77 2.87
CA VAL A 32 7.04 -4.69 2.75
C VAL A 32 8.37 -5.14 3.36
N ALA A 33 9.47 -4.93 2.63
CA ALA A 33 10.80 -5.29 3.09
C ALA A 33 11.28 -4.37 4.22
N LEU A 34 11.69 -4.99 5.33
CA LEU A 34 12.23 -4.33 6.51
C LEU A 34 13.67 -4.79 6.77
N ASP A 35 14.44 -3.97 7.49
CA ASP A 35 15.73 -4.38 8.04
C ASP A 35 15.58 -5.23 9.31
N GLU A 36 16.69 -5.75 9.83
CA GLU A 36 16.70 -6.59 11.04
C GLU A 36 16.16 -5.89 12.29
N ALA A 37 16.17 -4.55 12.32
CA ALA A 37 15.63 -3.76 13.41
C ALA A 37 14.14 -3.43 13.22
N GLY A 38 13.53 -3.89 12.12
CA GLY A 38 12.13 -3.72 11.81
C GLY A 38 11.79 -2.38 11.16
N PHE A 39 12.77 -1.61 10.68
CA PHE A 39 12.56 -0.36 9.94
C PHE A 39 12.46 -0.63 8.45
N LEU A 40 11.81 0.28 7.72
CA LEU A 40 11.68 0.22 6.27
C LEU A 40 13.06 0.20 5.62
N LEU A 41 13.32 -0.82 4.78
CA LEU A 41 14.57 -0.91 4.04
C LEU A 41 14.56 0.10 2.89
N CYS A 42 15.13 1.28 3.13
CA CYS A 42 15.17 2.37 2.16
C CYS A 42 16.46 2.38 1.33
N PHE A 43 16.33 2.76 0.05
CA PHE A 43 17.45 2.89 -0.87
C PHE A 43 17.61 4.34 -1.37
N PRO A 44 18.84 4.80 -1.60
CA PRO A 44 19.09 6.14 -2.15
C PRO A 44 18.78 6.25 -3.64
N SER A 45 18.72 5.13 -4.36
CA SER A 45 18.41 5.08 -5.79
C SER A 45 17.93 3.69 -6.21
N GLU A 46 17.25 3.61 -7.34
CA GLU A 46 16.89 2.34 -7.99
C GLU A 46 18.11 1.47 -8.26
N PHE A 47 19.22 2.06 -8.70
CA PHE A 47 20.47 1.33 -8.93
C PHE A 47 20.97 0.66 -7.65
N ALA A 48 20.94 1.36 -6.51
CA ALA A 48 21.35 0.81 -5.23
C ALA A 48 20.43 -0.34 -4.77
N ALA A 49 19.11 -0.19 -4.97
CA ALA A 49 18.14 -1.25 -4.67
C ALA A 49 18.42 -2.52 -5.50
N ARG A 50 18.59 -2.37 -6.82
CA ARG A 50 18.86 -3.49 -7.72
C ARG A 50 20.20 -4.16 -7.41
N ALA A 51 21.26 -3.38 -7.16
CA ALA A 51 22.58 -3.90 -6.81
C ALA A 51 22.56 -4.71 -5.50
N ALA A 52 21.84 -4.24 -4.47
CA ALA A 52 21.72 -4.95 -3.20
C ALA A 52 21.04 -6.32 -3.35
N THR A 53 19.98 -6.39 -4.17
CA THR A 53 19.19 -7.62 -4.36
C THR A 53 19.82 -8.63 -5.32
N GLN A 54 20.65 -8.18 -6.26
CA GLN A 54 21.32 -9.06 -7.24
C GLN A 54 22.28 -10.03 -6.57
N ALA A 55 22.93 -9.61 -5.48
CA ALA A 55 23.82 -10.47 -4.68
C ALA A 55 23.09 -11.64 -4.01
N GLU A 56 21.77 -11.52 -3.81
CA GLU A 56 20.92 -12.52 -3.14
C GLU A 56 20.23 -13.48 -4.12
N SER A 57 20.49 -13.38 -5.43
CA SER A 57 19.79 -14.15 -6.49
C SER A 57 18.26 -13.98 -6.47
N ARG A 58 17.77 -12.85 -5.94
CA ARG A 58 16.34 -12.49 -5.86
C ARG A 58 16.16 -11.11 -6.52
N PRO A 59 16.10 -11.05 -7.86
CA PRO A 59 16.11 -9.79 -8.60
C PRO A 59 14.84 -8.97 -8.37
N VAL A 60 14.97 -7.65 -8.46
CA VAL A 60 13.84 -6.72 -8.52
C VAL A 60 13.18 -6.79 -9.90
N SER A 61 11.85 -6.81 -9.92
CA SER A 61 11.02 -6.73 -11.13
C SER A 61 11.47 -5.62 -12.07
N SER A 62 11.32 -5.84 -13.37
CA SER A 62 11.61 -4.86 -14.42
C SER A 62 10.51 -3.80 -14.56
N GLU A 63 9.39 -3.96 -13.84
CA GLU A 63 8.31 -2.98 -13.80
C GLU A 63 8.76 -1.63 -13.24
N ALA A 64 8.09 -0.57 -13.70
CA ALA A 64 8.33 0.78 -13.19
C ALA A 64 7.93 0.86 -11.70
N PRO A 65 8.64 1.68 -10.90
CA PRO A 65 8.31 1.79 -9.49
C PRO A 65 6.88 2.27 -9.24
N SER A 66 6.16 1.56 -8.38
CA SER A 66 4.84 2.00 -7.90
C SER A 66 4.99 3.19 -6.95
N VAL A 67 4.24 4.26 -7.19
CA VAL A 67 4.30 5.48 -6.37
C VAL A 67 3.10 5.56 -5.43
N TYR A 68 3.40 5.73 -4.14
CA TYR A 68 2.44 5.89 -3.06
C TYR A 68 2.58 7.31 -2.50
N ASP A 69 1.67 8.20 -2.92
CA ASP A 69 1.59 9.57 -2.43
C ASP A 69 0.84 9.62 -1.09
N LEU A 70 1.57 9.38 0.00
CA LEU A 70 1.03 9.29 1.35
C LEU A 70 0.70 10.67 1.93
N ASP A 71 1.37 11.72 1.47
CA ASP A 71 1.02 13.11 1.79
C ASP A 71 -0.40 13.44 1.30
N ALA A 72 -0.75 13.04 0.08
CA ALA A 72 -2.12 13.20 -0.43
C ALA A 72 -3.15 12.36 0.34
N ILE A 73 -2.79 11.13 0.77
CA ILE A 73 -3.64 10.30 1.62
C ILE A 73 -3.91 11.01 2.96
N GLU A 74 -2.88 11.54 3.60
CA GLU A 74 -3.02 12.27 4.86
C GLU A 74 -3.88 13.52 4.71
N ALA A 75 -3.64 14.30 3.66
CA ALA A 75 -4.42 15.50 3.36
C ALA A 75 -5.90 15.16 3.15
N TRP A 76 -6.21 14.10 2.39
CA TRP A 76 -7.58 13.62 2.21
C TRP A 76 -8.21 13.20 3.54
N CYS A 77 -7.48 12.45 4.37
CA CYS A 77 -7.96 12.01 5.68
C CYS A 77 -8.31 13.17 6.61
N ARG A 78 -7.59 14.29 6.52
CA ARG A 78 -7.83 15.50 7.32
C ARG A 78 -8.89 16.44 6.74
N SER A 79 -9.32 16.20 5.50
CA SER A 79 -10.32 17.01 4.82
C SER A 79 -11.76 16.56 5.12
N THR A 80 -12.74 17.33 4.66
CA THR A 80 -14.16 16.94 4.62
C THR A 80 -14.56 16.26 3.30
N ALA A 81 -13.62 16.01 2.40
CA ALA A 81 -13.90 15.44 1.09
C ALA A 81 -14.40 13.99 1.17
N THR A 82 -15.21 13.63 0.17
CA THR A 82 -15.59 12.24 -0.12
C THR A 82 -14.46 11.49 -0.84
N VAL A 83 -14.64 10.18 -1.07
CA VAL A 83 -13.71 9.37 -1.87
C VAL A 83 -13.84 9.75 -3.35
N THR A 84 -12.71 10.09 -3.97
CA THR A 84 -12.65 10.45 -5.41
C THR A 84 -11.68 9.59 -6.21
N ASP A 85 -10.81 8.83 -5.54
CA ASP A 85 -9.78 8.01 -6.18
C ASP A 85 -9.66 6.69 -5.41
N CYS A 86 -10.52 5.73 -5.75
CA CYS A 86 -10.59 4.44 -5.07
C CYS A 86 -9.27 3.68 -5.16
N ARG A 87 -8.58 3.75 -6.31
CA ARG A 87 -7.31 3.07 -6.54
C ARG A 87 -6.22 3.60 -5.61
N ARG A 88 -6.12 4.91 -5.43
CA ARG A 88 -5.13 5.49 -4.51
C ARG A 88 -5.37 5.05 -3.06
N LEU A 89 -6.63 5.06 -2.61
CA LEU A 89 -6.96 4.63 -1.24
C LEU A 89 -6.73 3.13 -1.05
N LEU A 90 -7.08 2.31 -2.04
CA LEU A 90 -6.86 0.87 -2.02
C LEU A 90 -5.36 0.53 -1.99
N ASN A 91 -4.56 1.17 -2.84
CA ASN A 91 -3.11 0.96 -2.86
C ASN A 91 -2.46 1.34 -1.52
N ALA A 92 -2.90 2.43 -0.89
CA ALA A 92 -2.44 2.81 0.44
C ALA A 92 -2.87 1.79 1.50
N TRP A 93 -4.11 1.30 1.45
CA TRP A 93 -4.56 0.24 2.35
C TRP A 93 -3.69 -1.01 2.19
N ASN A 94 -3.48 -1.51 0.98
CA ASN A 94 -2.65 -2.70 0.72
C ASN A 94 -1.24 -2.51 1.26
N LEU A 95 -0.62 -1.35 1.00
CA LEU A 95 0.70 -1.04 1.55
C LEU A 95 0.75 -1.14 3.08
N PHE A 96 -0.27 -0.61 3.77
CA PHE A 96 -0.34 -0.68 5.24
C PHE A 96 -0.74 -2.08 5.75
N GLY A 97 -1.49 -2.83 4.94
CA GLY A 97 -1.84 -4.24 5.12
C GLY A 97 -0.61 -5.11 5.26
N ASP A 98 0.33 -4.88 4.35
CA ASP A 98 1.50 -5.72 4.10
C ASP A 98 2.74 -5.29 4.88
N LEU A 99 2.63 -4.29 5.77
CA LEU A 99 3.66 -4.02 6.75
C LEU A 99 3.73 -5.19 7.75
N PRO A 100 4.89 -5.88 7.90
CA PRO A 100 5.04 -6.95 8.86
C PRO A 100 4.71 -6.47 10.28
N ARG A 101 3.63 -6.99 10.88
CA ARG A 101 3.12 -6.52 12.17
C ARG A 101 3.66 -7.35 13.32
N ASN A 102 4.01 -6.67 14.42
CA ASN A 102 4.18 -7.33 15.72
C ASN A 102 2.84 -7.52 16.45
N ASP A 103 1.78 -6.77 16.09
CA ASP A 103 0.45 -6.87 16.70
C ASP A 103 -0.73 -6.57 15.72
N ASN A 104 -1.84 -7.28 15.95
CA ASN A 104 -3.04 -7.47 15.11
C ASN A 104 -3.96 -6.24 14.86
N LEU A 105 -3.42 -5.04 14.63
CA LEU A 105 -4.23 -3.82 14.50
C LEU A 105 -5.11 -3.76 13.23
N CYS A 106 -4.65 -4.18 12.05
CA CYS A 106 -5.59 -4.34 10.91
C CYS A 106 -6.19 -5.74 10.77
N ALA A 107 -5.61 -6.81 11.33
CA ALA A 107 -6.30 -8.12 11.32
C ALA A 107 -7.68 -8.06 12.04
N SER A 108 -7.81 -7.17 13.05
CA SER A 108 -9.07 -6.87 13.72
C SER A 108 -9.93 -5.81 13.00
N ALA A 109 -9.36 -5.06 12.07
CA ALA A 109 -10.07 -4.16 11.16
C ALA A 109 -10.57 -4.88 9.88
N ASP A 110 -9.82 -5.85 9.36
CA ASP A 110 -10.06 -6.59 8.13
C ASP A 110 -11.34 -7.43 8.24
N ALA A 111 -11.55 -8.12 9.37
CA ALA A 111 -12.78 -8.88 9.60
C ALA A 111 -14.08 -8.03 9.63
N ARG A 112 -13.99 -6.71 9.89
CA ARG A 112 -15.14 -5.78 9.90
C ARG A 112 -15.22 -4.89 8.66
N ASN A 113 -14.15 -4.81 7.87
CA ASN A 113 -14.03 -3.85 6.78
C ASN A 113 -13.91 -4.48 5.38
N ASN A 114 -14.07 -5.80 5.24
CA ASN A 114 -14.15 -6.45 3.91
C ASN A 114 -15.12 -5.73 2.97
N SER A 115 -16.26 -5.24 3.45
CA SER A 115 -17.20 -4.49 2.61
C SER A 115 -16.69 -3.13 2.13
N LEU A 116 -15.85 -2.44 2.91
CA LEU A 116 -15.21 -1.19 2.47
C LEU A 116 -14.11 -1.46 1.45
N TYR A 117 -13.34 -2.52 1.68
CA TYR A 117 -12.31 -2.99 0.75
C TYR A 117 -12.92 -3.38 -0.59
N ASP A 118 -13.94 -4.24 -0.59
CA ASP A 118 -14.65 -4.69 -1.78
C ASP A 118 -15.22 -3.52 -2.58
N LYS A 119 -15.74 -2.51 -1.86
CA LYS A 119 -16.28 -1.29 -2.47
C LYS A 119 -15.22 -0.40 -3.08
N LEU A 120 -14.05 -0.25 -2.45
CA LEU A 120 -12.88 0.42 -3.05
C LEU A 120 -12.38 -0.36 -4.28
N PHE A 121 -12.28 -1.68 -4.18
CA PHE A 121 -11.85 -2.55 -5.26
C PHE A 121 -12.77 -2.46 -6.47
N ALA A 122 -14.09 -2.56 -6.27
CA ALA A 122 -15.07 -2.34 -7.33
C ALA A 122 -14.96 -0.92 -7.93
N GLY A 123 -14.73 0.09 -7.09
CA GLY A 123 -14.52 1.48 -7.51
C GLY A 123 -13.23 1.72 -8.31
N CYS A 124 -12.34 0.74 -8.42
CA CYS A 124 -11.16 0.82 -9.29
C CYS A 124 -11.50 0.56 -10.77
N ASN A 125 -12.71 0.05 -11.07
CA ASN A 125 -13.19 -0.21 -12.43
C ASN A 125 -12.20 -0.98 -13.31
N LEU A 126 -11.63 -2.06 -12.76
CA LEU A 126 -10.68 -2.89 -13.50
C LEU A 126 -11.34 -3.50 -14.75
N PRO A 127 -10.68 -3.53 -15.92
CA PRO A 127 -11.30 -4.04 -17.16
C PRO A 127 -11.81 -5.48 -17.08
N ALA A 128 -11.27 -6.29 -16.17
CA ALA A 128 -11.71 -7.66 -15.93
C ALA A 128 -13.06 -7.75 -15.19
N MET A 129 -13.46 -6.69 -14.49
CA MET A 129 -14.66 -6.62 -13.64
C MET A 129 -15.70 -5.64 -14.17
N THR A 130 -15.27 -4.58 -14.86
CA THR A 130 -16.14 -3.54 -15.40
C THR A 130 -16.15 -3.63 -16.93
N PRO A 131 -17.30 -3.95 -17.55
CA PRO A 131 -17.42 -4.03 -18.99
C PRO A 131 -17.02 -2.71 -19.69
N PRO A 132 -16.51 -2.77 -20.94
CA PRO A 132 -16.20 -1.57 -21.70
C PRO A 132 -17.41 -0.64 -21.83
N GLY A 133 -17.25 0.62 -21.40
CA GLY A 133 -18.31 1.63 -21.43
C GLY A 133 -19.20 1.68 -20.17
N GLU A 134 -18.98 0.79 -19.21
CA GLU A 134 -19.60 0.85 -17.89
C GLU A 134 -18.65 1.48 -16.86
N GLU A 135 -19.22 2.04 -15.80
CA GLU A 135 -18.49 2.59 -14.67
C GLU A 135 -19.27 2.36 -13.38
N TYR A 136 -18.60 1.83 -12.37
CA TYR A 136 -19.09 1.80 -11.00
C TYR A 136 -18.54 2.99 -10.22
N VAL A 137 -19.45 3.85 -9.76
CA VAL A 137 -19.13 4.96 -8.85
C VAL A 137 -19.70 4.62 -7.47
N PRO A 138 -18.86 4.24 -6.48
CA PRO A 138 -19.37 3.84 -5.18
C PRO A 138 -20.01 5.02 -4.44
N MET A 139 -21.22 4.80 -3.93
CA MET A 139 -21.90 5.76 -3.05
C MET A 139 -21.47 5.56 -1.61
N TRP A 140 -20.74 6.52 -1.04
CA TRP A 140 -20.21 6.43 0.32
C TRP A 140 -21.10 7.13 1.34
N THR A 141 -21.35 6.47 2.47
CA THR A 141 -21.95 7.12 3.64
C THR A 141 -20.89 7.85 4.46
N SER A 142 -21.29 8.84 5.25
CA SER A 142 -20.38 9.55 6.15
C SER A 142 -19.69 8.61 7.16
N ALA A 143 -20.37 7.54 7.58
CA ALA A 143 -19.81 6.54 8.49
C ALA A 143 -18.71 5.71 7.81
N GLU A 144 -18.92 5.29 6.56
CA GLU A 144 -17.91 4.56 5.78
C GLU A 144 -16.69 5.44 5.50
N ILE A 145 -16.89 6.71 5.13
CA ILE A 145 -15.79 7.68 4.92
C ILE A 145 -14.99 7.85 6.22
N ALA A 146 -15.67 8.02 7.36
CA ALA A 146 -15.00 8.16 8.65
C ALA A 146 -14.20 6.90 9.03
N ALA A 147 -14.74 5.70 8.73
CA ALA A 147 -14.05 4.44 8.96
C ALA A 147 -12.80 4.30 8.08
N LEU A 148 -12.90 4.60 6.78
CA LEU A 148 -11.76 4.60 5.86
C LEU A 148 -10.65 5.55 6.31
N LYS A 149 -11.01 6.80 6.65
CA LYS A 149 -10.05 7.79 7.13
C LYS A 149 -9.35 7.33 8.40
N ARG A 150 -10.09 6.74 9.35
CA ARG A 150 -9.50 6.20 10.57
C ARG A 150 -8.53 5.07 10.27
N LEU A 151 -8.90 4.13 9.39
CA LEU A 151 -8.04 3.01 9.02
C LEU A 151 -6.74 3.49 8.35
N LEU A 152 -6.85 4.39 7.37
CA LEU A 152 -5.68 4.90 6.65
C LEU A 152 -4.78 5.75 7.54
N LEU A 153 -5.32 6.52 8.48
CA LEU A 153 -4.52 7.26 9.46
C LEU A 153 -3.76 6.33 10.42
N LEU A 154 -4.35 5.21 10.83
CA LEU A 154 -3.68 4.21 11.65
C LEU A 154 -2.53 3.54 10.87
N GLY A 155 -2.79 3.12 9.64
CA GLY A 155 -1.78 2.55 8.75
C GLY A 155 -0.64 3.53 8.46
N LEU A 156 -0.96 4.80 8.23
CA LEU A 156 0.02 5.86 8.02
C LEU A 156 0.89 6.09 9.25
N ALA A 157 0.32 6.07 10.45
CA ALA A 157 1.07 6.22 11.69
C ALA A 157 2.06 5.06 11.88
N GLU A 158 1.63 3.82 11.60
CA GLU A 158 2.50 2.65 11.63
C GLU A 158 3.61 2.76 10.57
N PHE A 159 3.27 3.07 9.33
CA PHE A 159 4.26 3.25 8.26
C PHE A 159 5.31 4.30 8.65
N ARG A 160 4.88 5.45 9.19
CA ARG A 160 5.78 6.51 9.64
C ARG A 160 6.68 6.05 10.80
N ALA A 161 6.19 5.21 11.72
CA ALA A 161 6.98 4.66 12.81
C ALA A 161 8.08 3.68 12.35
N ARG A 162 7.94 3.13 11.13
CA ARG A 162 8.95 2.28 10.48
C ARG A 162 10.01 3.07 9.72
N LEU A 163 9.89 4.39 9.64
CA LEU A 163 10.89 5.24 8.99
C LEU A 163 11.99 5.64 9.99
N ARG A 164 13.21 5.79 9.48
CA ARG A 164 14.34 6.39 10.21
C ARG A 164 14.39 7.90 10.03
#